data_AF-A0AAV3B2J5-F1
#
_entry.id   AF-A0AAV3B2J5-F1
#
_cell.length_a   1.000
_cell.length_b   1.000
_cell.length_c   1.000
_cell.angle_alpha   90.00
_cell.angle_beta   90.00
_cell.angle_gamma   90.00
#
_symmetry.space_group_name_H-M   'P 1'
#
loop_
_entity.id
_entity.type
_entity.pdbx_description
1 polymer ?
#
loop_
_entity_poly.entity_id
_entity_poly.type
_entity_poly.pdbx_seq_one_letter_code
_entity_poly.pdbx_strand_id
1 'polypeptide(L)'
;MMKNIGVDFCRFRVKPPPPSSGLRVTYTPGPVAAGMQTWLDVELYAMAIGLEGPEGAAECSHCIEIQTEVETLFLPVTATVLTEGVYESRMEGAEHRDLGPGVKLISSSLQARLQVLRPRKAAETGRSSGL
;
A
#
# COMPACT_ATOMS: atom_id res chain seq x y z
N MET A 1 -6.82 2.50 -9.29
CA MET A 1 -8.06 2.02 -9.93
C MET A 1 -7.70 0.84 -10.82
N MET A 2 -8.45 -0.26 -10.74
CA MET A 2 -8.29 -1.41 -11.64
C MET A 2 -9.55 -1.57 -12.49
N LYS A 3 -9.40 -1.80 -13.79
CA LYS A 3 -10.51 -2.02 -14.72
C LYS A 3 -10.37 -3.38 -15.39
N ASN A 4 -11.45 -4.15 -15.43
CA ASN A 4 -11.50 -5.37 -16.23
C ASN A 4 -11.73 -4.99 -17.70
N ILE A 5 -10.71 -5.19 -18.54
CA ILE A 5 -10.75 -4.94 -19.98
C ILE A 5 -11.06 -6.20 -20.82
N GLY A 6 -11.31 -7.33 -20.17
CA GLY A 6 -11.68 -8.58 -20.83
C GLY A 6 -13.14 -8.62 -21.27
N VAL A 7 -13.56 -9.78 -21.79
CA VAL A 7 -14.93 -10.02 -22.30
C VAL A 7 -15.86 -10.65 -21.25
N ASP A 8 -15.29 -11.29 -20.22
CA ASP A 8 -16.02 -11.99 -19.16
C ASP A 8 -15.76 -11.36 -17.78
N PHE A 9 -16.49 -11.84 -16.76
CA PHE A 9 -16.15 -11.56 -15.36
C PHE A 9 -14.76 -12.09 -15.04
N CYS A 10 -13.97 -11.33 -14.28
CA CYS A 10 -12.66 -11.75 -13.82
C CYS A 10 -12.59 -11.65 -12.30
N ARG A 11 -12.12 -12.71 -11.64
CA ARG A 11 -11.79 -12.67 -10.22
C ARG A 11 -10.32 -12.36 -10.03
N PHE A 12 -10.02 -11.60 -8.99
CA PHE A 12 -8.64 -11.35 -8.59
C PHE A 12 -8.46 -11.47 -7.07
N ARG A 13 -7.24 -11.75 -6.66
CA ARG A 13 -6.78 -11.74 -5.27
C ARG A 13 -5.44 -11.03 -5.21
N VAL A 14 -5.20 -10.34 -4.11
CA VAL A 14 -3.90 -9.72 -3.84
C VAL A 14 -3.16 -10.62 -2.88
N LYS A 15 -1.94 -11.01 -3.25
CA LYS A 15 -1.03 -11.68 -2.32
C LYS A 15 -0.60 -10.66 -1.28
N PRO A 16 -0.72 -10.94 0.03
CA PRO A 16 -0.30 -10.00 1.07
C PRO A 16 1.17 -9.62 0.91
N PRO A 17 1.52 -8.32 0.81
CA PRO A 17 2.90 -7.90 0.82
C PRO A 17 3.60 -8.32 2.12
N PRO A 18 4.92 -8.58 2.09
CA PRO A 18 5.67 -8.86 3.30
C PRO A 18 5.56 -7.68 4.29
N PRO A 19 5.44 -7.91 5.61
CA PRO A 19 5.39 -6.83 6.59
C PRO A 19 6.57 -5.87 6.53
N SER A 20 7.76 -6.36 6.13
CA SER A 20 8.98 -5.57 5.95
C SER A 20 8.90 -4.55 4.81
N SER A 21 7.96 -4.69 3.87
CA SER A 21 7.75 -3.71 2.78
C SER A 21 7.09 -2.42 3.26
N GLY A 22 6.48 -2.42 4.44
CA GLY A 22 5.68 -1.29 4.93
C GLY A 22 4.35 -1.11 4.18
N LEU A 23 4.03 -1.99 3.22
CA LEU A 23 2.81 -1.86 2.42
C LEU A 23 1.63 -2.59 3.04
N ARG A 24 0.47 -1.93 3.00
CA ARG A 24 -0.83 -2.54 3.25
C ARG A 24 -1.72 -2.35 2.04
N VAL A 25 -2.42 -3.42 1.64
CA VAL A 25 -3.33 -3.38 0.51
C VAL A 25 -4.72 -3.79 0.97
N THR A 26 -5.71 -2.94 0.70
CA THR A 26 -7.12 -3.17 1.01
C THR A 26 -7.93 -3.18 -0.29
N TYR A 27 -8.80 -4.17 -0.45
CA TYR A 27 -9.68 -4.30 -1.61
C TYR A 27 -10.90 -5.13 -1.23
N THR A 28 -11.94 -5.06 -2.07
CA THR A 28 -13.10 -5.96 -1.97
C THR A 28 -12.88 -7.16 -2.88
N PRO A 29 -12.71 -8.39 -2.35
CA PRO A 29 -12.58 -9.58 -3.18
C PRO A 29 -13.88 -9.88 -3.91
N GLY A 30 -13.79 -10.34 -5.16
CA GLY A 30 -14.96 -10.75 -5.93
C GLY A 30 -14.73 -10.70 -7.44
N PRO A 31 -15.73 -11.14 -8.23
CA PRO A 31 -15.71 -10.98 -9.67
C PRO A 31 -15.93 -9.51 -10.06
N VAL A 32 -15.15 -9.03 -11.03
CA VAL A 32 -15.33 -7.72 -11.67
C VAL A 32 -15.86 -7.97 -13.07
N ALA A 33 -17.03 -7.44 -13.40
CA ALA A 33 -17.61 -7.60 -14.74
C ALA A 33 -16.76 -6.93 -15.82
N ALA A 34 -16.87 -7.41 -17.06
CA ALA A 34 -16.25 -6.78 -18.22
C ALA A 34 -16.61 -5.29 -18.30
N GLY A 35 -15.62 -4.44 -18.54
CA GLY A 35 -15.78 -2.98 -18.60
C GLY A 35 -15.95 -2.28 -17.25
N MET A 36 -16.15 -3.01 -16.14
CA MET A 36 -16.28 -2.43 -14.80
C MET A 36 -14.93 -2.22 -14.13
N GLN A 37 -14.94 -1.37 -13.09
CA GLN A 37 -13.76 -1.02 -12.32
C GLN A 37 -13.96 -1.29 -10.83
N THR A 38 -12.84 -1.48 -10.13
CA THR A 38 -12.77 -1.65 -8.68
C THR A 38 -11.59 -0.85 -8.11
N TRP A 39 -11.61 -0.69 -6.81
CA TRP A 39 -10.59 0.05 -6.07
C TRP A 39 -9.65 -0.89 -5.33
N LEU A 40 -8.37 -0.52 -5.38
CA LEU A 40 -7.27 -1.14 -4.68
C LEU A 40 -6.60 -0.02 -3.89
N ASP A 41 -6.81 -0.01 -2.58
CA ASP A 41 -6.22 0.99 -1.70
C ASP A 41 -4.85 0.49 -1.24
N VAL A 42 -3.80 1.28 -1.53
CA VAL A 42 -2.42 0.97 -1.15
C VAL A 42 -1.96 2.00 -0.14
N GLU A 43 -1.56 1.54 1.04
CA GLU A 43 -1.01 2.37 2.11
C GLU A 43 0.46 2.02 2.33
N LEU A 44 1.30 3.04 2.48
CA LEU A 44 2.71 2.91 2.78
C LEU A 44 3.01 3.41 4.20
N TYR A 45 3.64 2.56 4.99
CA TYR A 45 4.22 2.86 6.28
C TYR A 45 5.74 2.79 6.17
N ALA A 46 6.41 3.94 6.21
CA ALA A 46 7.85 4.00 6.12
C ALA A 46 8.42 5.13 6.98
N MET A 47 9.70 5.00 7.34
CA MET A 47 10.43 5.97 8.14
C MET A 47 11.88 5.99 7.68
N ALA A 48 12.41 7.18 7.43
CA ALA A 48 13.84 7.38 7.23
C ALA A 48 14.51 7.64 8.60
N ILE A 49 15.73 7.16 8.77
CA ILE A 49 16.52 7.32 10.01
C ILE A 49 17.88 7.89 9.60
N GLY A 50 18.19 9.10 10.07
CA GLY A 50 19.44 9.79 9.76
C GLY A 50 19.28 11.30 9.95
N LEU A 51 20.39 12.01 10.18
CA LEU A 51 20.35 13.45 10.49
C LEU A 51 20.49 14.31 9.22
N GLU A 52 21.42 14.00 8.31
CA GLU A 52 21.71 14.82 7.12
C GLU A 52 22.20 14.00 5.90
N GLY A 53 22.11 14.58 4.70
CA GLY A 53 22.67 13.99 3.47
C GLY A 53 21.98 12.69 3.00
N PRO A 54 22.70 11.75 2.36
CA PRO A 54 22.12 10.48 1.89
C PRO A 54 21.63 9.59 3.04
N GLU A 55 22.05 9.85 4.28
CA GLU A 55 21.63 9.10 5.46
C GLU A 55 20.22 9.47 5.91
N GLY A 56 19.73 10.68 5.62
CA GLY A 56 18.35 11.08 5.90
C GLY A 56 17.33 10.68 4.81
N ALA A 57 17.74 9.86 3.84
CA ALA A 57 16.88 9.38 2.76
C ALA A 57 16.89 7.84 2.70
N ALA A 58 15.70 7.25 2.61
CA ALA A 58 15.52 5.81 2.43
C ALA A 58 14.71 5.54 1.16
N GLU A 59 15.12 4.55 0.37
CA GLU A 59 14.36 4.07 -0.77
C GLU A 59 13.58 2.81 -0.36
N CYS A 60 12.33 2.73 -0.78
CA CYS A 60 11.56 1.50 -0.72
C CYS A 60 11.00 1.15 -2.10
N SER A 61 11.12 -0.13 -2.45
CA SER A 61 10.62 -0.65 -3.72
C SER A 61 10.04 -2.05 -3.51
N HIS A 62 8.81 -2.27 -3.94
CA HIS A 62 8.15 -3.56 -3.86
C HIS A 62 7.09 -3.72 -4.95
N CYS A 63 6.91 -4.93 -5.47
CA CYS A 63 5.85 -5.23 -6.44
C CYS A 63 4.69 -5.94 -5.73
N ILE A 64 3.52 -5.32 -5.73
CA ILE A 64 2.29 -5.97 -5.26
C ILE A 64 1.85 -6.99 -6.32
N GLU A 65 1.73 -8.24 -5.91
CA GLU A 65 1.28 -9.35 -6.76
C GLU A 65 -0.26 -9.43 -6.75
N ILE A 66 -0.88 -9.21 -7.90
CA ILE A 66 -2.31 -9.34 -8.12
C ILE A 66 -2.57 -10.57 -8.97
N GLN A 67 -3.07 -11.62 -8.34
CA GLN A 67 -3.38 -12.89 -8.98
C GLN A 67 -4.77 -12.84 -9.60
N THR A 68 -4.85 -12.99 -10.91
CA THR A 68 -6.11 -13.16 -11.65
C THR A 68 -6.30 -14.63 -12.01
N GLU A 69 -7.41 -14.96 -12.66
CA GLU A 69 -7.66 -16.33 -13.15
C GLU A 69 -6.73 -16.74 -14.30
N VAL A 70 -6.18 -15.77 -15.04
CA VAL A 70 -5.39 -16.03 -16.26
C VAL A 70 -3.90 -15.83 -16.03
N GLU A 71 -3.54 -14.82 -15.24
CA GLU A 71 -2.14 -14.43 -15.01
C GLU A 71 -1.96 -13.66 -13.69
N THR A 72 -0.69 -13.41 -13.34
CA THR A 72 -0.34 -12.51 -12.24
C THR A 72 0.10 -11.17 -12.78
N LEU A 73 -0.57 -10.11 -12.33
CA LEU A 73 -0.21 -8.72 -12.61
C LEU A 73 0.69 -8.20 -11.47
N PHE A 74 1.66 -7.36 -11.82
CA PHE A 74 2.57 -6.74 -10.84
C PHE A 74 2.37 -5.23 -10.84
N LEU A 75 2.01 -4.68 -9.67
CA LEU A 75 1.92 -3.24 -9.45
C LEU A 75 3.18 -2.78 -8.70
N PRO A 76 4.16 -2.17 -9.38
CA PRO A 76 5.35 -1.66 -8.71
C PRO A 76 5.01 -0.44 -7.84
N VAL A 77 5.51 -0.44 -6.61
CA VAL A 77 5.46 0.68 -5.68
C VAL A 77 6.89 1.06 -5.35
N THR A 78 7.28 2.27 -5.74
CA THR A 78 8.60 2.84 -5.45
C THR A 78 8.42 4.18 -4.77
N ALA A 79 9.13 4.42 -3.68
CA ALA A 79 9.10 5.70 -2.97
C ALA A 79 10.45 6.03 -2.35
N THR A 80 10.71 7.34 -2.24
CA THR A 80 11.80 7.89 -1.45
C THR A 80 11.22 8.54 -0.20
N VAL A 81 11.66 8.07 0.95
CA VAL A 81 11.25 8.54 2.28
C VAL A 81 12.36 9.44 2.80
N LEU A 82 12.03 10.66 3.18
CA LEU A 82 12.99 11.65 3.65
C LEU A 82 12.72 11.98 5.12
N THR A 83 13.78 12.26 5.88
CA THR A 83 13.67 12.95 7.16
C THR A 83 13.29 14.40 6.93
N GLU A 84 12.72 15.02 7.96
CA GLU A 84 12.26 16.41 7.91
C GLU A 84 13.37 17.36 7.46
N GLY A 85 14.56 17.29 8.06
CA GLY A 85 15.70 18.13 7.68
C GLY A 85 16.10 17.97 6.21
N VAL A 86 16.16 16.74 5.70
CA VAL A 86 16.49 16.49 4.28
C VAL A 86 15.36 16.97 3.35
N TYR A 87 14.10 16.83 3.75
CA TYR A 87 12.97 17.34 2.99
C TYR A 87 13.00 18.87 2.91
N GLU A 88 13.21 19.56 4.03
CA GLU A 88 13.28 21.02 4.09
C GLU A 88 14.41 21.58 3.23
N SER A 89 15.63 21.07 3.36
CA SER A 89 16.77 21.51 2.53
C SER A 89 16.55 21.29 1.03
N ARG A 90 15.77 20.27 0.63
CA ARG A 90 15.40 20.05 -0.78
C ARG A 90 14.30 20.99 -1.27
N MET A 91 13.45 21.46 -0.36
CA MET A 91 12.28 22.29 -0.67
C MET A 91 12.57 23.79 -0.58
N GLU A 92 13.70 24.21 0.01
CA GLU A 92 14.14 25.62 0.06
C GLU A 92 14.23 26.30 -1.33
N GLY A 93 14.24 25.53 -2.43
CA GLY A 93 14.18 26.04 -3.80
C GLY A 93 12.96 25.58 -4.62
N ALA A 94 11.93 24.98 -4.00
CA ALA A 94 10.80 24.38 -4.71
C ALA A 94 9.49 25.14 -4.46
N GLU A 95 8.88 25.66 -5.54
CA GLU A 95 7.67 26.50 -5.53
C GLU A 95 6.36 25.75 -5.21
N HIS A 96 6.38 24.41 -5.03
CA HIS A 96 5.17 23.60 -4.87
C HIS A 96 5.30 22.56 -3.75
N ARG A 97 4.58 22.80 -2.64
CA ARG A 97 4.45 21.88 -1.49
C ARG A 97 3.25 20.94 -1.58
N ASP A 98 2.48 20.97 -2.66
CA ASP A 98 1.23 20.21 -2.78
C ASP A 98 1.47 18.72 -3.05
N LEU A 99 0.63 17.89 -2.43
CA LEU A 99 0.60 16.45 -2.67
C LEU A 99 0.13 16.17 -4.11
N GLY A 100 0.77 15.18 -4.75
CA GLY A 100 0.35 14.72 -6.06
C GLY A 100 -1.11 14.21 -6.07
N PRO A 101 -1.78 14.23 -7.23
CA PRO A 101 -3.16 13.75 -7.36
C PRO A 101 -3.29 12.29 -6.89
N GLY A 102 -4.28 12.03 -6.04
CA GLY A 102 -4.54 10.69 -5.48
C GLY A 102 -3.69 10.32 -4.25
N VAL A 103 -2.82 11.22 -3.78
CA VAL A 103 -2.05 11.03 -2.54
C VAL A 103 -2.77 11.68 -1.37
N LYS A 104 -2.95 10.92 -0.28
CA LYS A 104 -3.50 11.44 0.98
C LYS A 104 -2.59 11.04 2.13
N LEU A 105 -2.12 12.01 2.90
CA LEU A 105 -1.44 11.74 4.16
C LEU A 105 -2.45 11.17 5.17
N ILE A 106 -2.21 9.94 5.64
CA ILE A 106 -3.08 9.27 6.61
C ILE A 106 -2.68 9.66 8.04
N SER A 107 -1.39 9.64 8.36
CA SER A 107 -0.85 10.11 9.64
C SER A 107 0.66 10.27 9.57
N SER A 108 1.20 11.31 10.21
CA SER A 108 2.63 11.47 10.51
C SER A 108 2.97 11.11 11.97
N SER A 109 1.99 10.67 12.76
CA SER A 109 2.19 10.39 14.18
C SER A 109 2.95 9.08 14.40
N LEU A 110 3.88 9.07 15.36
CA LEU A 110 4.58 7.86 15.79
C LEU A 110 3.64 6.77 16.33
N GLN A 111 2.42 7.12 16.77
CA GLN A 111 1.44 6.15 17.27
C GLN A 111 0.87 5.22 16.20
N ALA A 112 0.90 5.62 14.92
CA ALA A 112 0.50 4.77 13.80
C ALA A 112 1.34 3.46 13.73
N ARG A 113 2.59 3.49 14.24
CA ARG A 113 3.49 2.33 14.33
C ARG A 113 2.89 1.13 15.07
N LEU A 114 2.07 1.39 16.11
CA LEU A 114 1.52 0.33 16.96
C LEU A 114 0.45 -0.51 16.27
N GLN A 115 -0.17 0.00 15.20
CA GLN A 115 -1.23 -0.72 14.49
C GLN A 115 -0.67 -1.68 13.42
N VAL A 116 0.51 -1.39 12.87
CA VAL A 116 1.17 -2.22 11.84
C VAL A 116 1.82 -3.47 12.44
N LEU A 117 2.37 -3.36 13.66
CA LEU A 117 3.11 -4.45 14.32
C LEU A 117 2.22 -5.44 15.09
N ARG A 118 0.90 -5.20 15.20
CA ARG A 118 0.02 -6.08 15.97
C ARG A 118 -0.35 -7.33 15.14
N PRO A 119 -0.08 -8.55 15.63
CA PRO A 119 -0.67 -9.76 15.06
C PRO A 119 -2.19 -9.68 15.21
N ARG A 120 -2.94 -9.85 14.13
CA ARG A 120 -4.39 -10.00 14.23
C ARG A 120 -4.70 -11.42 14.71
N LYS A 121 -5.50 -11.52 15.78
CA LYS A 121 -6.10 -12.78 16.23
C LYS A 121 -6.90 -13.37 15.05
N ALA A 122 -6.60 -14.61 14.68
CA ALA A 122 -7.42 -15.36 13.73
C ALA A 122 -8.83 -15.43 14.33
N ALA A 123 -9.83 -14.97 13.58
CA ALA A 123 -11.21 -15.21 13.96
C ALA A 123 -11.43 -16.73 13.93
N GLU A 124 -11.49 -17.34 15.11
CA GLU A 124 -11.90 -18.72 15.28
C GLU A 124 -13.31 -18.85 14.72
N THR A 125 -13.42 -19.47 13.54
CA THR A 125 -14.70 -19.98 13.05
C THR A 125 -15.08 -21.15 13.94
N GLY A 126 -15.70 -20.84 15.08
CA GLY A 126 -16.41 -21.81 15.89
C GLY A 126 -17.61 -22.32 15.11
N ARG A 127 -17.42 -23.43 14.38
CA ARG A 127 -18.51 -24.36 14.12
C ARG A 127 -18.89 -25.00 15.46
N SER A 128 -20.06 -24.67 16.00
CA SER A 128 -20.78 -25.59 16.86
C SER A 128 -22.23 -25.67 16.40
N SER A 129 -22.51 -26.74 15.66
CA SER A 129 -23.83 -27.33 15.47
C SER A 129 -24.49 -27.58 16.83
N GLY A 130 -25.67 -26.99 17.05
CA GLY A 130 -26.58 -27.36 18.13
C GLY A 130 -27.75 -28.14 17.52
N LEU A 131 -28.00 -29.31 18.11
CA LEU A 131 -29.14 -30.20 17.90
C LEU A 131 -30.48 -29.51 18.20
#